data_AF-A0A8C5PS20-F1
#
_entry.id   AF-A0A8C5PS20-F1
#
_cell.length_a   1.000
_cell.length_b   1.000
_cell.length_c   1.000
_cell.angle_alpha   90.00
_cell.angle_beta   90.00
_cell.angle_gamma   90.00
#
_symmetry.space_group_name_H-M   'P 1'
#
loop_
_entity.id
_entity.type
_entity.pdbx_description
1 polymer ?
#
loop_
_entity_poly.entity_id
_entity_poly.type
_entity_poly.pdbx_seq_one_letter_code
_entity_poly.pdbx_strand_id
1 'polypeptide(L)'
;MDPANYGGIKGKLPSHVHYGEVILVVPHSYIVAVYHSMREELRRNTPGSTPIKRRQTSQVSQDVDGESGAMPGLITFSQDYVANELMQNFFTITQKIQKKVTGTRHVTEPSEMFPVLPGSYLPLNNPALEFIKYVCEVLSLDSNITNQVNKLKRDLLRLIDVGEFSEDAQFHDPCRSYILPEVICRNCNFCRDLDLCKDPLLGQDGSVLPQWICSNCQSEYDSDTIEMCLVEALQKKLMAFTLQDLVCMKCKGIKEANMPVYCPCAGDFNLTISALIEQVDAFRNIAQNYNMPHLLETIAWLMQQNPNLSK
;
A
#
# COMPACT_ATOMS: atom_id res chain seq x y z
N MET A 1 -10.23 -16.33 12.87
CA MET A 1 -10.91 -15.59 11.79
C MET A 1 -11.79 -14.57 12.46
N ASP A 2 -11.43 -13.29 12.32
CA ASP A 2 -12.12 -12.19 13.00
C ASP A 2 -13.57 -11.99 12.53
N PRO A 3 -14.49 -11.56 13.39
CA PRO A 3 -15.90 -11.36 13.06
C PRO A 3 -16.20 -10.17 12.13
N ALA A 4 -15.19 -9.40 11.69
CA ALA A 4 -15.40 -8.16 10.93
C ALA A 4 -15.86 -8.35 9.47
N ASN A 5 -15.97 -9.58 8.98
CA ASN A 5 -16.20 -9.87 7.56
C ASN A 5 -17.64 -10.21 7.16
N TYR A 6 -18.64 -9.99 8.02
CA TYR A 6 -20.04 -10.18 7.66
C TYR A 6 -20.91 -8.99 8.05
N GLY A 7 -21.19 -8.13 7.08
CA GLY A 7 -22.18 -7.06 7.17
C GLY A 7 -22.80 -6.78 5.81
N GLY A 8 -23.78 -7.60 5.40
CA GLY A 8 -24.56 -7.34 4.20
C GLY A 8 -25.44 -6.10 4.38
N ILE A 9 -25.40 -5.17 3.43
CA ILE A 9 -26.24 -3.97 3.43
C ILE A 9 -27.50 -4.23 2.58
N LYS A 10 -28.67 -4.21 3.23
CA LYS A 10 -29.94 -3.86 2.60
C LYS A 10 -30.17 -2.37 2.81
N GLY A 11 -30.07 -1.59 1.73
CA GLY A 11 -30.42 -0.17 1.74
C GLY A 11 -30.08 0.47 0.39
N LYS A 12 -31.04 1.16 -0.24
CA LYS A 12 -30.86 1.86 -1.51
C LYS A 12 -29.89 3.04 -1.31
N LEU A 13 -28.78 3.10 -2.05
CA LEU A 13 -27.79 4.18 -1.96
C LEU A 13 -27.56 4.87 -3.33
N PRO A 14 -27.51 6.21 -3.43
CA PRO A 14 -27.25 6.92 -4.69
C PRO A 14 -25.78 7.33 -4.92
N SER A 15 -25.24 6.90 -6.08
CA SER A 15 -24.43 7.59 -7.09
C SER A 15 -23.23 8.49 -6.73
N HIS A 16 -22.33 8.07 -5.83
CA HIS A 16 -20.90 8.38 -5.99
C HIS A 16 -20.13 7.06 -5.87
N VAL A 17 -19.38 6.72 -6.92
CA VAL A 17 -18.61 5.48 -6.99
C VAL A 17 -17.51 5.59 -5.93
N HIS A 18 -17.67 4.91 -4.80
CA HIS A 18 -16.60 4.73 -3.83
C HIS A 18 -15.49 3.93 -4.51
N TYR A 19 -14.44 4.60 -4.95
CA TYR A 19 -13.24 3.97 -5.52
C TYR A 19 -12.67 2.90 -4.55
N GLY A 20 -12.80 3.13 -3.24
CA GLY A 20 -12.43 2.16 -2.20
C GLY A 20 -13.25 0.86 -2.24
N GLU A 21 -14.54 0.91 -2.56
CA GLU A 21 -15.35 -0.31 -2.67
C GLU A 21 -14.96 -1.12 -3.91
N VAL A 22 -14.68 -0.48 -5.05
CA VAL A 22 -14.32 -1.19 -6.29
C VAL A 22 -12.93 -1.82 -6.19
N ILE A 23 -11.97 -1.18 -5.52
CA ILE A 23 -10.61 -1.72 -5.32
C ILE A 23 -10.63 -2.93 -4.37
N LEU A 24 -11.52 -2.96 -3.37
CA LEU A 24 -11.62 -4.09 -2.43
C LEU A 24 -12.50 -5.24 -2.95
N VAL A 25 -13.57 -4.94 -3.69
CA VAL A 25 -14.55 -5.95 -4.14
C VAL A 25 -13.94 -6.94 -5.14
N VAL A 26 -12.99 -6.51 -5.98
CA VAL A 26 -12.51 -7.38 -7.06
C VAL A 26 -11.43 -8.38 -6.61
N PRO A 27 -10.40 -8.00 -5.84
CA PRO A 27 -9.53 -8.99 -5.18
C PRO A 27 -10.31 -9.94 -4.30
N HIS A 28 -11.35 -9.45 -3.60
CA HIS A 28 -12.24 -10.31 -2.81
C HIS A 28 -12.93 -11.37 -3.67
N SER A 29 -13.43 -11.02 -4.86
CA SER A 29 -14.06 -11.99 -5.77
C SER A 29 -13.10 -13.10 -6.21
N TYR A 30 -11.83 -12.76 -6.48
CA TYR A 30 -10.78 -13.74 -6.81
C TYR A 30 -10.49 -14.66 -5.63
N ILE A 31 -10.23 -14.09 -4.44
CA ILE A 31 -9.92 -14.85 -3.23
C ILE A 31 -11.07 -15.81 -2.89
N VAL A 32 -12.32 -15.35 -2.98
CA VAL A 32 -13.51 -16.18 -2.74
C VAL A 32 -13.62 -17.30 -3.77
N ALA A 33 -13.41 -17.02 -5.06
CA ALA A 33 -13.45 -18.04 -6.12
C ALA A 33 -12.38 -19.12 -5.92
N VAL A 34 -11.13 -18.72 -5.63
CA VAL A 34 -10.02 -19.64 -5.32
C VAL A 34 -10.33 -20.46 -4.07
N TYR A 35 -10.86 -19.83 -3.01
CA TYR A 35 -11.26 -20.53 -1.79
C TYR A 35 -12.35 -21.58 -2.03
N HIS A 36 -13.37 -21.26 -2.82
CA HIS A 36 -14.41 -22.23 -3.18
C HIS A 36 -13.86 -23.38 -4.02
N SER A 37 -13.04 -23.10 -5.02
CA SER A 37 -12.38 -24.12 -5.85
C SER A 37 -11.48 -25.03 -5.02
N MET A 38 -10.71 -24.47 -4.09
CA MET A 38 -9.89 -25.23 -3.14
C MET A 38 -10.74 -26.16 -2.26
N ARG A 39 -11.90 -25.69 -1.77
CA ARG A 39 -12.82 -26.51 -0.98
C ARG A 39 -13.46 -27.63 -1.80
N GLU A 40 -13.78 -27.40 -3.06
CA GLU A 40 -14.33 -28.42 -3.96
C GLU A 40 -13.31 -29.50 -4.30
N GLU A 41 -12.08 -29.12 -4.60
CA GLU A 41 -10.96 -30.05 -4.79
C GLU A 41 -10.70 -30.91 -3.54
N LEU A 42 -10.71 -30.30 -2.36
CA LEU A 42 -10.54 -31.04 -1.10
C LEU A 42 -11.67 -32.05 -0.87
N ARG A 43 -12.91 -31.70 -1.23
CA ARG A 43 -14.05 -32.63 -1.18
C ARG A 43 -13.91 -33.77 -2.19
N ARG A 44 -13.41 -33.50 -3.40
CA ARG A 44 -13.16 -34.53 -4.42
C ARG A 44 -12.06 -35.52 -4.01
N ASN A 45 -11.08 -35.06 -3.24
CA ASN A 45 -9.93 -35.88 -2.80
C ASN A 45 -10.09 -36.51 -1.41
N THR A 46 -11.30 -36.50 -0.84
CA THR A 46 -11.57 -37.16 0.45
C THR A 46 -11.24 -38.66 0.37
N PRO A 47 -10.44 -39.23 1.29
CA PRO A 47 -10.11 -40.66 1.28
C PRO A 47 -11.38 -41.51 1.32
N GLY A 48 -11.59 -42.36 0.30
CA GLY A 48 -12.74 -43.25 0.20
C GLY A 48 -13.56 -43.14 -1.10
N SER A 49 -13.22 -42.22 -2.00
CA SER A 49 -13.91 -42.05 -3.30
C SER A 49 -13.04 -42.23 -4.55
N THR A 50 -11.87 -42.87 -4.41
CA THR A 50 -11.09 -43.30 -5.59
C THR A 50 -11.82 -44.46 -6.29
N PRO A 51 -12.15 -44.34 -7.58
CA PRO A 51 -12.71 -45.47 -8.32
C PRO A 51 -11.69 -46.61 -8.32
N ILE A 52 -12.12 -47.81 -7.94
CA ILE A 52 -11.30 -49.03 -8.03
C ILE A 52 -11.02 -49.28 -9.51
N LYS A 53 -9.88 -48.80 -10.02
CA LYS A 53 -9.34 -49.29 -11.29
C LYS A 53 -8.85 -50.72 -11.06
N ARG A 54 -9.46 -51.66 -11.79
CA ARG A 54 -9.10 -53.08 -11.79
C ARG A 54 -7.61 -53.20 -12.17
N ARG A 55 -6.82 -53.71 -11.23
CA ARG A 55 -5.37 -53.88 -11.30
C ARG A 55 -4.97 -54.71 -12.53
N GLN A 56 -4.31 -54.11 -13.51
CA GLN A 56 -3.44 -54.84 -14.45
C GLN A 56 -1.99 -54.69 -13.99
N THR A 57 -1.29 -55.81 -14.06
CA THR A 57 0.07 -56.01 -13.55
C THR A 57 1.10 -55.26 -14.39
N SER A 58 1.66 -54.20 -13.83
CA SER A 58 2.95 -53.65 -14.27
C SER A 58 3.61 -52.90 -13.11
N GLN A 59 4.93 -53.04 -13.07
CA GLN A 59 5.83 -52.78 -11.95
C GLN A 59 5.72 -51.34 -11.41
N VAL A 60 5.69 -51.24 -10.08
CA VAL A 60 5.68 -49.98 -9.32
C VAL A 60 7.11 -49.50 -9.14
N SER A 61 7.43 -48.35 -9.73
CA SER A 61 8.46 -47.44 -9.24
C SER A 61 7.80 -46.56 -8.18
N GLN A 62 8.36 -46.54 -6.97
CA GLN A 62 7.98 -45.57 -5.94
C GLN A 62 8.51 -44.20 -6.37
N ASP A 63 7.61 -43.25 -6.60
CA ASP A 63 7.97 -41.85 -6.59
C ASP A 63 7.63 -41.20 -5.26
N VAL A 64 8.53 -40.30 -4.92
CA VAL A 64 8.89 -39.79 -3.61
C VAL A 64 7.87 -38.76 -3.13
N ASP A 65 7.66 -38.79 -1.82
CA ASP A 65 7.13 -37.72 -0.97
C ASP A 65 7.61 -36.33 -1.45
N GLY A 66 6.68 -35.42 -1.75
CA GLY A 66 6.98 -34.15 -2.39
C GLY A 66 6.01 -33.05 -2.03
N GLU A 67 6.44 -32.22 -1.06
CA GLU A 67 6.21 -30.78 -0.88
C GLU A 67 4.78 -30.20 -0.95
N SER A 68 4.55 -29.20 -0.09
CA SER A 68 3.31 -28.42 0.04
C SER A 68 2.96 -27.54 -1.18
N GLY A 69 3.02 -28.08 -2.40
CA GLY A 69 2.69 -27.41 -3.66
C GLY A 69 1.20 -27.44 -3.95
N ALA A 70 0.64 -26.30 -4.38
CA ALA A 70 -0.75 -26.17 -4.78
C ALA A 70 -1.17 -27.25 -5.79
N MET A 71 -2.38 -27.80 -5.62
CA MET A 71 -2.94 -28.84 -6.48
C MET A 71 -3.00 -28.36 -7.95
N PRO A 72 -2.57 -29.14 -8.95
CA PRO A 72 -2.55 -28.72 -10.35
C PRO A 72 -3.91 -28.20 -10.88
N GLY A 73 -5.02 -28.80 -10.43
CA GLY A 73 -6.37 -28.38 -10.82
C GLY A 73 -6.77 -26.99 -10.31
N LEU A 74 -6.24 -26.58 -9.14
CA LEU A 74 -6.48 -25.26 -8.58
C LEU A 74 -5.71 -24.18 -9.35
N ILE A 75 -4.48 -24.50 -9.76
CA ILE A 75 -3.65 -23.63 -10.59
C ILE A 75 -4.34 -23.36 -11.92
N THR A 76 -4.79 -24.41 -12.62
CA THR A 76 -5.49 -24.26 -13.91
C THR A 76 -6.77 -23.45 -13.77
N PHE A 77 -7.58 -23.70 -12.72
CA PHE A 77 -8.78 -22.93 -12.46
C PHE A 77 -8.48 -21.45 -12.27
N SER A 78 -7.48 -21.13 -11.44
CA SER A 78 -7.11 -19.74 -11.13
C SER A 78 -6.63 -19.00 -12.38
N GLN A 79 -5.83 -19.67 -13.21
CA GLN A 79 -5.37 -19.13 -14.48
C GLN A 79 -6.51 -18.86 -15.46
N ASP A 80 -7.44 -19.81 -15.62
CA ASP A 80 -8.60 -19.66 -16.51
C ASP A 80 -9.58 -18.60 -16.03
N TYR A 81 -9.79 -18.50 -14.71
CA TYR A 81 -10.66 -17.50 -14.10
C TYR A 81 -10.13 -16.08 -14.35
N VAL A 82 -8.81 -15.87 -14.19
CA VAL A 82 -8.17 -14.59 -14.47
C VAL A 82 -8.24 -14.25 -15.96
N ALA A 83 -7.91 -15.21 -16.83
CA ALA A 83 -7.84 -15.00 -18.27
C ALA A 83 -9.20 -14.70 -18.91
N ASN A 84 -10.29 -15.26 -18.38
CA ASN A 84 -11.61 -15.17 -18.99
C ASN A 84 -12.56 -14.21 -18.26
N GLU A 85 -12.89 -14.48 -16.99
CA GLU A 85 -13.91 -13.72 -16.27
C GLU A 85 -13.38 -12.39 -15.73
N LEU A 86 -12.26 -12.43 -14.98
CA LEU A 86 -11.71 -11.21 -14.38
C LEU A 86 -11.22 -10.23 -15.45
N MET A 87 -10.61 -10.72 -16.52
CA MET A 87 -10.16 -9.89 -17.63
C MET A 87 -11.31 -9.03 -18.18
N GLN A 88 -12.46 -9.64 -18.53
CA GLN A 88 -13.61 -8.90 -19.05
C GLN A 88 -14.18 -7.89 -18.05
N ASN A 89 -14.22 -8.26 -16.77
CA ASN A 89 -14.65 -7.37 -15.69
C ASN A 89 -13.72 -6.16 -15.57
N PHE A 90 -12.40 -6.36 -15.57
CA PHE A 90 -11.42 -5.27 -15.49
C PHE A 90 -11.45 -4.35 -16.69
N PHE A 91 -11.62 -4.87 -17.90
CA PHE A 91 -11.82 -4.04 -19.08
C PHE A 91 -13.05 -3.15 -18.93
N THR A 92 -14.18 -3.74 -18.51
CA THR A 92 -15.44 -3.01 -18.35
C THR A 92 -15.32 -1.92 -17.28
N ILE A 93 -14.69 -2.22 -16.15
CA ILE A 93 -14.49 -1.26 -15.05
C ILE A 93 -13.54 -0.15 -15.51
N THR A 94 -12.39 -0.49 -16.09
CA THR A 94 -11.41 0.49 -16.58
C THR A 94 -12.01 1.42 -17.62
N GLN A 95 -12.79 0.89 -18.58
CA GLN A 95 -13.51 1.71 -19.56
C GLN A 95 -14.56 2.62 -18.91
N LYS A 96 -15.27 2.14 -17.90
CA LYS A 96 -16.25 2.96 -17.16
C LYS A 96 -15.56 4.10 -16.42
N ILE A 97 -14.42 3.83 -15.77
CA ILE A 97 -13.60 4.84 -15.10
C ILE A 97 -13.12 5.87 -16.13
N GLN A 98 -12.50 5.40 -17.22
CA GLN A 98 -11.95 6.28 -18.26
C GLN A 98 -13.02 7.21 -18.87
N LYS A 99 -14.23 6.69 -19.11
CA LYS A 99 -15.32 7.46 -19.72
C LYS A 99 -16.04 8.40 -18.75
N LYS A 100 -16.23 7.99 -17.49
CA LYS A 100 -17.05 8.74 -16.53
C LYS A 100 -16.23 9.70 -15.66
N VAL A 101 -14.95 9.41 -15.48
CA VAL A 101 -14.13 10.07 -14.47
C VAL A 101 -12.93 10.78 -15.09
N THR A 102 -12.25 10.16 -16.07
CA THR A 102 -11.05 10.75 -16.69
C THR A 102 -11.36 11.82 -17.76
N GLY A 103 -12.59 12.32 -17.86
CA GLY A 103 -13.01 13.24 -18.92
C GLY A 103 -12.10 14.47 -19.07
N THR A 104 -11.37 14.56 -20.20
CA THR A 104 -10.66 15.74 -20.74
C THR A 104 -9.84 16.59 -19.75
N ARG A 105 -9.23 16.02 -18.70
CA ARG A 105 -8.31 16.75 -17.82
C ARG A 105 -6.86 16.45 -18.22
N HIS A 106 -6.17 17.45 -18.74
CA HIS A 106 -4.73 17.44 -18.99
C HIS A 106 -3.96 17.34 -17.65
N VAL A 107 -3.53 16.12 -17.34
CA VAL A 107 -2.33 15.57 -16.62
C VAL A 107 -1.60 16.32 -15.47
N THR A 108 -1.73 17.64 -15.24
CA THR A 108 -0.80 18.33 -14.30
C THR A 108 -1.32 18.59 -12.89
N GLU A 109 -2.61 18.44 -12.60
CA GLU A 109 -3.17 18.72 -11.26
C GLU A 109 -3.61 17.43 -10.54
N PRO A 110 -3.33 17.30 -9.22
CA PRO A 110 -3.85 16.21 -8.40
C PRO A 110 -5.37 16.09 -8.51
N SER A 111 -5.86 14.88 -8.77
CA SER A 111 -7.31 14.68 -8.86
C SER A 111 -7.94 14.82 -7.47
N GLU A 112 -8.92 15.71 -7.32
CA GLU A 112 -9.76 15.87 -6.11
C GLU A 112 -10.46 14.57 -5.67
N MET A 113 -10.40 13.53 -6.50
CA MET A 113 -11.03 12.24 -6.25
C MET A 113 -10.24 11.33 -5.34
N PHE A 114 -8.95 11.60 -5.10
CA PHE A 114 -8.14 10.82 -4.18
C PHE A 114 -8.11 11.49 -2.81
N PRO A 115 -8.48 10.77 -1.73
CA PRO A 115 -8.37 11.32 -0.38
C PRO A 115 -6.90 11.52 -0.01
N VAL A 116 -6.62 12.61 0.68
CA VAL A 116 -5.31 12.86 1.30
C VAL A 116 -5.28 12.17 2.65
N LEU A 117 -4.80 10.93 2.68
CA LEU A 117 -4.64 10.13 3.88
C LEU A 117 -3.31 10.47 4.57
N PRO A 118 -3.10 10.08 5.84
CA PRO A 118 -1.86 10.38 6.57
C PRO A 118 -0.58 9.96 5.83
N GLY A 119 -0.62 8.82 5.14
CA GLY A 119 0.51 8.28 4.37
C GLY A 119 0.60 8.74 2.91
N SER A 120 -0.31 9.59 2.43
CA SER A 120 -0.35 10.03 1.03
C SER A 120 0.86 10.90 0.69
N TYR A 121 1.55 10.56 -0.40
CA TYR A 121 2.68 11.36 -0.91
C TYR A 121 2.81 11.36 -2.44
N LEU A 122 2.14 10.42 -3.12
CA LEU A 122 2.15 10.36 -4.59
C LEU A 122 1.10 11.30 -5.18
N PRO A 123 1.44 12.08 -6.21
CA PRO A 123 0.46 12.86 -6.96
C PRO A 123 -0.32 11.94 -7.91
N LEU A 124 -1.50 11.49 -7.47
CA LEU A 124 -2.36 10.58 -8.25
C LEU A 124 -3.30 11.38 -9.17
N ASN A 125 -3.04 11.32 -10.48
CA ASN A 125 -3.75 12.16 -11.45
C ASN A 125 -4.70 11.37 -12.37
N ASN A 126 -4.45 10.06 -12.57
CA ASN A 126 -5.22 9.23 -13.50
C ASN A 126 -5.89 8.05 -12.76
N PRO A 127 -7.19 8.16 -12.42
CA PRO A 127 -7.92 7.11 -11.71
C PRO A 127 -7.98 5.76 -12.42
N ALA A 128 -7.95 5.73 -13.76
CA ALA A 128 -7.94 4.47 -14.51
C ALA A 128 -6.58 3.78 -14.38
N LEU A 129 -5.49 4.55 -14.48
CA LEU A 129 -4.12 4.04 -14.33
C LEU A 129 -3.88 3.49 -12.92
N GLU A 130 -4.26 4.24 -11.88
CA GLU A 130 -4.09 3.81 -10.49
C GLU A 130 -4.95 2.58 -10.17
N PHE A 131 -6.17 2.49 -10.72
CA PHE A 131 -6.97 1.27 -10.63
C PHE A 131 -6.24 0.04 -11.20
N ILE A 132 -5.66 0.16 -12.40
CA ILE A 132 -4.92 -0.93 -13.04
C ILE A 132 -3.72 -1.33 -12.16
N LYS A 133 -2.92 -0.35 -11.71
CA LYS A 133 -1.75 -0.59 -10.85
C LYS A 133 -2.13 -1.38 -9.60
N TYR A 134 -3.10 -0.91 -8.83
CA TYR A 134 -3.46 -1.50 -7.54
C TYR A 134 -4.02 -2.90 -7.68
N VAL A 135 -4.93 -3.10 -8.63
CA VAL A 135 -5.54 -4.41 -8.86
C VAL A 135 -4.51 -5.43 -9.35
N CYS A 136 -3.67 -5.05 -10.32
CA CYS A 136 -2.64 -5.95 -10.84
C CYS A 136 -1.59 -6.27 -9.77
N GLU A 137 -1.20 -5.31 -8.94
CA GLU A 137 -0.26 -5.55 -7.83
C GLU A 137 -0.84 -6.56 -6.82
N VAL A 138 -2.11 -6.39 -6.41
CA VAL A 138 -2.75 -7.33 -5.47
C VAL A 138 -2.86 -8.74 -6.07
N LEU A 139 -3.21 -8.86 -7.34
CA LEU A 139 -3.27 -10.17 -8.01
C LEU A 139 -1.88 -10.79 -8.20
N SER A 140 -0.82 -9.98 -8.33
CA SER A 140 0.54 -10.46 -8.48
C SER A 140 1.09 -11.18 -7.23
N LEU A 141 0.42 -11.03 -6.07
CA LEU A 141 0.73 -11.78 -4.85
C LEU A 141 0.55 -13.30 -5.01
N ASP A 142 -0.27 -13.74 -5.98
CA ASP A 142 -0.41 -15.15 -6.32
C ASP A 142 0.52 -15.53 -7.47
N SER A 143 1.58 -16.27 -7.13
CA SER A 143 2.61 -16.70 -8.07
C SER A 143 2.07 -17.60 -9.19
N ASN A 144 0.93 -18.27 -8.99
CA ASN A 144 0.33 -19.20 -9.96
C ASN A 144 -0.27 -18.49 -11.18
N ILE A 145 -0.57 -17.18 -11.07
CA ILE A 145 -1.26 -16.39 -12.11
C ILE A 145 -0.41 -15.26 -12.67
N THR A 146 0.89 -15.22 -12.36
CA THR A 146 1.82 -14.14 -12.76
C THR A 146 1.75 -13.82 -14.26
N ASN A 147 1.73 -14.83 -15.13
CA ASN A 147 1.69 -14.63 -16.58
C ASN A 147 0.37 -14.00 -17.07
N GLN A 148 -0.73 -14.42 -16.46
CA GLN A 148 -2.09 -13.96 -16.75
C GLN A 148 -2.24 -12.51 -16.30
N VAL A 149 -1.73 -12.17 -15.11
CA VAL A 149 -1.71 -10.80 -14.58
C VAL A 149 -0.83 -9.89 -15.44
N ASN A 150 0.35 -10.35 -15.87
CA ASN A 150 1.21 -9.58 -16.78
C ASN A 150 0.53 -9.32 -18.13
N LYS A 151 -0.16 -10.31 -18.70
CA LYS A 151 -0.96 -10.13 -19.92
C LYS A 151 -2.08 -9.12 -19.69
N LEU A 152 -2.84 -9.26 -18.61
CA LEU A 152 -3.91 -8.36 -18.22
C LEU A 152 -3.42 -6.91 -18.06
N LYS A 153 -2.32 -6.68 -17.33
CA LYS A 153 -1.71 -5.36 -17.14
C LYS A 153 -1.38 -4.72 -18.50
N ARG A 154 -0.75 -5.47 -19.41
CA ARG A 154 -0.42 -4.97 -20.75
C ARG A 154 -1.65 -4.56 -21.55
N ASP A 155 -2.68 -5.41 -21.56
CA ASP A 155 -3.85 -5.14 -22.37
C ASP A 155 -4.72 -4.01 -21.78
N LEU A 156 -4.74 -3.85 -20.44
CA LEU A 156 -5.39 -2.71 -19.77
C LEU A 156 -4.63 -1.39 -19.96
N LEU A 157 -3.30 -1.40 -19.91
CA LEU A 157 -2.49 -0.20 -20.18
C LEU A 157 -2.66 0.29 -21.62
N ARG A 158 -2.73 -0.63 -22.59
CA ARG A 158 -3.06 -0.31 -23.99
C ARG A 158 -4.43 0.34 -24.14
N LEU A 159 -5.42 -0.04 -23.33
CA LEU A 159 -6.75 0.58 -23.37
C LEU A 159 -6.71 2.07 -23.00
N ILE A 160 -5.79 2.48 -22.13
CA ILE A 160 -5.64 3.87 -21.66
C ILE A 160 -4.48 4.63 -22.33
N ASP A 161 -3.87 4.04 -23.37
CA ASP A 161 -2.75 4.60 -24.13
C ASP A 161 -1.49 4.92 -23.28
N VAL A 162 -1.21 4.06 -22.29
CA VAL A 162 0.01 4.14 -21.46
C VAL A 162 0.95 3.00 -21.82
N GLY A 163 2.24 3.30 -22.01
CA GLY A 163 3.25 2.29 -22.32
C GLY A 163 3.56 1.39 -21.13
N GLU A 164 3.75 0.09 -21.36
CA GLU A 164 4.01 -0.90 -20.29
C GLU A 164 5.31 -0.64 -19.50
N PHE A 165 6.29 0.00 -20.16
CA PHE A 165 7.59 0.37 -19.60
C PHE A 165 7.72 1.86 -19.26
N SER A 166 6.61 2.60 -19.29
CA SER A 166 6.64 3.99 -18.83
C SER A 166 6.86 4.04 -17.31
N GLU A 167 7.54 5.09 -16.83
CA GLU A 167 7.64 5.36 -15.38
C GLU A 167 6.24 5.45 -14.75
N ASP A 168 5.29 6.05 -15.47
CA ASP A 168 3.89 6.14 -15.05
C ASP A 168 3.21 4.79 -14.87
N ALA A 169 3.67 3.70 -15.50
CA ALA A 169 3.09 2.36 -15.37
C ALA A 169 3.69 1.53 -14.22
N GLN A 170 4.75 2.03 -13.59
CA GLN A 170 5.36 1.39 -12.43
C GLN A 170 4.45 1.57 -11.21
N PHE A 171 4.31 0.50 -10.43
CA PHE A 171 3.59 0.57 -9.17
C PHE A 171 4.52 1.17 -8.11
N HIS A 172 4.03 2.17 -7.40
CA HIS A 172 4.63 2.69 -6.19
C HIS A 172 3.57 2.60 -5.08
N ASP A 173 3.97 2.14 -3.90
CA ASP A 173 3.06 2.08 -2.74
C ASP A 173 2.55 3.52 -2.46
N PRO A 174 1.24 3.79 -2.55
CA PRO A 174 0.70 5.13 -2.34
C PRO A 174 0.71 5.56 -0.87
N CYS A 175 0.95 4.65 0.07
CA CYS A 175 0.89 4.89 1.50
C CYS A 175 2.27 4.70 2.16
N ARG A 176 2.92 5.81 2.52
CA ARG A 176 4.09 5.77 3.40
C ARG A 176 3.66 5.37 4.81
N SER A 177 4.38 4.42 5.39
CA SER A 177 4.29 4.10 6.81
C SER A 177 5.10 5.08 7.65
N TYR A 178 4.52 5.52 8.77
CA TYR A 178 5.28 6.17 9.83
C TYR A 178 5.04 5.41 11.13
N ILE A 179 6.08 4.75 11.62
CA ILE A 179 6.02 3.90 12.79
C ILE A 179 6.54 4.69 13.99
N LEU A 180 5.68 4.87 14.99
CA LEU A 180 6.09 5.35 16.29
C LEU A 180 6.54 4.15 17.13
N PRO A 181 7.83 4.06 17.49
CA PRO A 181 8.34 2.90 18.20
C PRO A 181 7.91 2.89 19.66
N GLU A 182 7.74 1.69 20.22
CA GLU A 182 7.65 1.45 21.68
C GLU A 182 6.53 2.25 22.39
N VAL A 183 5.35 2.35 21.79
CA VAL A 183 4.18 3.02 22.40
C VAL A 183 3.60 2.14 23.50
N ILE A 184 3.65 2.65 24.74
CA ILE A 184 3.18 1.94 25.94
C ILE A 184 1.74 2.33 26.26
N CYS A 185 0.84 1.34 26.34
CA CYS A 185 -0.54 1.55 26.78
C CYS A 185 -0.60 1.85 28.29
N ARG A 186 -1.17 3.00 28.67
CA ARG A 186 -1.33 3.40 30.08
C ARG A 186 -2.23 2.48 30.92
N ASN A 187 -3.12 1.72 30.28
CA ASN A 187 -4.08 0.87 30.98
C ASN A 187 -3.53 -0.54 31.27
N CYS A 188 -2.85 -1.17 30.31
CA CYS A 188 -2.35 -2.55 30.46
C CYS A 188 -0.83 -2.72 30.31
N ASN A 189 -0.09 -1.62 30.14
CA ASN A 189 1.37 -1.60 29.92
C ASN A 189 1.85 -2.41 28.71
N PHE A 190 0.96 -2.75 27.78
CA PHE A 190 1.35 -3.38 26.54
C PHE A 190 2.13 -2.39 25.68
N CYS A 191 3.33 -2.78 25.30
CA CYS A 191 4.24 -2.00 24.46
C CYS A 191 4.20 -2.56 23.03
N ARG A 192 3.99 -1.67 22.06
CA ARG A 192 4.03 -2.02 20.64
C ARG A 192 4.45 -0.83 19.81
N ASP A 193 4.92 -1.12 18.62
CA ASP A 193 5.06 -0.12 17.58
C ASP A 193 3.67 0.22 17.01
N LEU A 194 3.47 1.49 16.63
CA LEU A 194 2.20 2.00 16.12
C LEU A 194 2.43 2.66 14.76
N ASP A 195 1.83 2.12 13.69
CA ASP A 195 1.87 2.73 12.36
C ASP A 195 0.76 3.77 12.23
N LEU A 196 1.12 5.05 12.34
CA LEU A 196 0.14 6.15 12.31
C LEU A 196 -0.53 6.32 10.94
N CYS A 197 -0.02 5.70 9.89
CA CYS A 197 -0.62 5.77 8.55
C CYS A 197 -1.53 4.58 8.24
N LYS A 198 -1.26 3.41 8.84
CA LYS A 198 -1.94 2.14 8.50
C LYS A 198 -2.79 1.55 9.65
N ASP A 199 -2.50 1.89 10.91
CA ASP A 199 -3.23 1.39 12.09
C ASP A 199 -4.52 2.15 12.50
N PRO A 200 -4.97 3.28 11.90
CA PRO A 200 -6.20 3.91 12.39
C PRO A 200 -7.43 3.08 12.04
N LEU A 201 -8.28 2.84 13.04
CA LEU A 201 -9.68 2.54 12.80
C LEU A 201 -10.34 3.85 12.33
N LEU A 202 -10.26 4.10 11.03
CA LEU A 202 -11.03 5.16 10.39
C LEU A 202 -12.52 4.83 10.55
N GLY A 203 -13.23 5.63 11.35
CA GLY A 203 -14.68 5.57 11.41
C GLY A 203 -15.25 5.77 10.00
N GLN A 204 -16.13 4.87 9.56
CA GLN A 204 -16.66 4.81 8.19
C GLN A 204 -17.39 6.09 7.75
N ASP A 205 -17.73 6.98 8.68
CA ASP A 205 -18.63 8.11 8.44
C ASP A 205 -17.94 9.48 8.40
N GLY A 206 -16.60 9.57 8.45
CA GLY A 206 -15.85 10.84 8.35
C GLY A 206 -16.18 11.91 9.41
N SER A 207 -17.04 11.57 10.37
CA SER A 207 -17.58 12.44 11.43
C SER A 207 -16.91 12.20 12.78
N VAL A 208 -16.20 11.09 12.93
CA VAL A 208 -15.44 10.71 14.12
C VAL A 208 -13.96 10.71 13.76
N LEU A 209 -13.16 11.46 14.51
CA LEU A 209 -11.71 11.48 14.36
C LEU A 209 -11.17 10.03 14.50
N PRO A 210 -10.23 9.62 13.64
CA PRO A 210 -9.64 8.29 13.74
C PRO A 210 -8.95 8.11 15.10
N GLN A 211 -9.25 7.01 15.79
CA GLN A 211 -8.73 6.69 17.11
C GLN A 211 -7.74 5.52 17.03
N TRP A 212 -6.68 5.61 17.83
CA TRP A 212 -5.75 4.49 18.02
C TRP A 212 -6.12 3.72 19.28
N ILE A 213 -6.20 2.39 19.14
CA ILE A 213 -6.55 1.50 20.25
C ILE A 213 -5.42 0.52 20.55
N CYS A 214 -5.34 0.15 21.82
CA CYS A 214 -4.43 -0.89 22.28
C CYS A 214 -4.92 -2.26 21.81
N SER A 215 -4.09 -3.01 21.09
CA SER A 215 -4.43 -4.35 20.58
C SER A 215 -4.77 -5.36 21.69
N ASN A 216 -4.26 -5.14 22.92
CA ASN A 216 -4.47 -6.05 24.05
C ASN A 216 -5.76 -5.74 24.83
N CYS A 217 -5.95 -4.50 25.30
CA CYS A 217 -7.09 -4.13 26.16
C CYS A 217 -8.13 -3.24 25.50
N GLN A 218 -7.95 -2.89 24.22
CA GLN A 218 -8.86 -2.07 23.41
C GLN A 218 -9.09 -0.64 23.96
N SER A 219 -8.34 -0.22 24.99
CA SER A 219 -8.35 1.17 25.46
C SER A 219 -7.74 2.10 24.41
N GLU A 220 -8.31 3.29 24.30
CA GLU A 220 -7.80 4.35 23.43
C GLU A 220 -6.43 4.86 23.92
N TYR A 221 -5.53 5.13 22.97
CA TYR A 221 -4.30 5.87 23.24
C TYR A 221 -4.60 7.37 23.32
N ASP A 222 -3.89 8.04 24.21
CA ASP A 222 -3.99 9.49 24.39
C ASP A 222 -3.35 10.22 23.21
N SER A 223 -4.17 10.98 22.47
CA SER A 223 -3.76 11.68 21.24
C SER A 223 -2.73 12.77 21.52
N ASP A 224 -2.84 13.47 22.66
CA ASP A 224 -1.90 14.53 23.06
C ASP A 224 -0.51 13.96 23.33
N THR A 225 -0.46 12.74 23.88
CA THR A 225 0.81 12.04 24.13
C THR A 225 1.46 11.62 22.81
N ILE A 226 0.68 11.10 21.87
CA ILE A 226 1.17 10.74 20.54
C ILE A 226 1.65 12.00 19.79
N GLU A 227 0.91 13.10 19.87
CA GLU A 227 1.30 14.38 19.29
C GLU A 227 2.65 14.85 19.84
N MET A 228 2.86 14.81 21.15
CA MET A 228 4.15 15.21 21.75
C MET A 228 5.30 14.30 21.29
N CYS A 229 5.08 12.98 21.22
CA CYS A 229 6.07 12.06 20.68
C CYS A 229 6.43 12.36 19.21
N LEU A 230 5.47 12.82 18.41
CA LEU A 230 5.72 13.25 17.03
C LEU A 230 6.51 14.54 16.96
N VAL A 231 6.24 15.51 17.84
CA VAL A 231 7.02 16.74 17.95
C VAL A 231 8.47 16.42 18.32
N GLU A 232 8.69 15.55 19.31
CA GLU A 232 10.03 15.10 19.69
C GLU A 232 10.74 14.37 18.54
N ALA A 233 10.02 13.51 17.80
CA ALA A 233 10.58 12.80 16.65
C ALA A 233 10.95 13.75 15.50
N LEU A 234 10.14 14.78 15.24
CA LEU A 234 10.43 15.83 14.28
C LEU A 234 11.68 16.61 14.69
N GLN A 235 11.77 17.04 15.96
CA GLN A 235 12.95 17.74 16.49
C GLN A 235 14.22 16.88 16.40
N LYS A 236 14.12 15.58 16.70
CA LYS A 236 15.25 14.64 16.56
C LYS A 236 15.72 14.53 15.10
N LYS A 237 14.79 14.48 14.14
CA LYS A 237 15.12 14.47 12.70
C LYS A 237 15.78 15.79 12.26
N LEU A 238 15.29 16.93 12.74
CA LEU A 238 15.90 18.23 12.47
C LEU A 238 17.32 18.33 13.05
N MET A 239 17.52 17.84 14.27
CA MET A 239 18.84 17.77 14.88
C MET A 239 19.78 16.88 14.05
N ALA A 240 19.32 15.69 13.64
CA ALA A 240 20.10 14.80 12.79
C ALA A 240 20.46 15.43 11.45
N PHE A 241 19.53 16.15 10.81
CA PHE A 241 19.80 16.88 9.57
C PHE A 241 20.81 18.02 9.77
N THR A 242 20.77 18.71 10.90
CA THR A 242 21.69 19.82 11.20
C THR A 242 23.10 19.34 11.51
N LEU A 243 23.21 18.20 12.21
CA LEU A 243 24.47 17.58 12.62
C LEU A 243 25.00 16.56 11.60
N GLN A 244 24.37 16.44 10.44
CA GLN A 244 24.73 15.43 9.46
C GLN A 244 26.16 15.62 8.93
N ASP A 245 26.79 14.51 8.58
CA ASP A 245 28.04 14.54 7.84
C ASP A 245 27.80 14.98 6.40
N LEU A 246 28.85 15.54 5.79
CA LEU A 246 28.90 15.81 4.36
C LEU A 246 29.82 14.82 3.66
N VAL A 247 29.39 14.33 2.50
CA VAL A 247 30.14 13.34 1.72
C VAL A 247 30.63 13.94 0.42
N CYS A 248 31.89 13.70 0.08
CA CYS A 248 32.46 14.14 -1.18
C CYS A 248 31.87 13.35 -2.35
N MET A 249 31.41 14.04 -3.39
CA MET A 249 30.79 13.42 -4.56
C MET A 249 31.78 12.55 -5.37
N LYS A 250 33.08 12.89 -5.37
CA LYS A 250 34.14 12.21 -6.13
C LYS A 250 34.73 11.01 -5.38
N CYS A 251 35.32 11.24 -4.20
CA CYS A 251 36.04 10.19 -3.47
C CYS A 251 35.18 9.44 -2.43
N LYS A 252 33.93 9.87 -2.20
CA LYS A 252 33.02 9.33 -1.17
C LYS A 252 33.55 9.43 0.27
N GLY A 253 34.59 10.21 0.51
CA GLY A 253 35.10 10.50 1.85
C GLY A 253 34.20 11.47 2.62
N ILE A 254 34.16 11.31 3.95
CA ILE A 254 33.43 12.18 4.88
C ILE A 254 34.24 13.47 5.11
N LYS A 255 33.54 14.59 5.26
CA LYS A 255 34.15 15.88 5.58
C LYS A 255 34.55 15.94 7.06
N GLU A 256 35.85 15.95 7.33
CA GLU A 256 36.38 15.94 8.70
C GLU A 256 36.52 17.32 9.34
N ALA A 257 36.66 18.38 8.53
CA ALA A 257 36.89 19.75 9.00
C ALA A 257 35.77 20.70 8.56
N ASN A 258 35.47 21.70 9.38
CA ASN A 258 34.32 22.60 9.14
C ASN A 258 34.54 23.60 8.01
N MET A 259 35.72 24.23 7.96
CA MET A 259 36.02 25.37 7.07
C MET A 259 36.21 25.03 5.58
N PRO A 260 36.77 23.87 5.18
CA PRO A 260 36.97 23.58 3.75
C PRO A 260 35.66 23.58 2.97
N VAL A 261 35.61 24.35 1.88
CA VAL A 261 34.47 24.35 0.95
C VAL A 261 34.51 23.13 0.02
N TYR A 262 35.72 22.71 -0.36
CA TYR A 262 35.96 21.58 -1.24
C TYR A 262 36.76 20.48 -0.56
N CYS A 263 36.57 19.24 -1.01
CA CYS A 263 37.38 18.12 -0.60
C CYS A 263 38.83 18.27 -1.14
N PRO A 264 39.86 17.72 -0.47
CA PRO A 264 41.23 17.69 -1.01
C PRO A 264 41.37 17.10 -2.42
N CYS A 265 40.42 16.26 -2.85
CA CYS A 265 40.35 15.76 -4.23
C CYS A 265 39.68 16.72 -5.24
N ALA A 266 39.47 17.99 -4.84
CA ALA A 266 38.73 19.01 -5.58
C ALA A 266 37.29 18.58 -5.93
N GLY A 267 36.64 17.82 -5.05
CA GLY A 267 35.24 17.42 -5.17
C GLY A 267 34.33 18.24 -4.27
N ASP A 268 33.10 18.48 -4.73
CA ASP A 268 32.04 19.10 -3.93
C ASP A 268 31.52 18.13 -2.86
N PHE A 269 31.06 18.71 -1.76
CA PHE A 269 30.40 18.00 -0.68
C PHE A 269 28.88 18.03 -0.86
N ASN A 270 28.22 16.92 -0.57
CA ASN A 270 26.76 16.80 -0.59
C ASN A 270 26.24 16.33 0.78
N LEU A 271 24.96 16.62 1.02
CA LEU A 271 24.23 16.17 2.21
C LEU A 271 24.13 14.63 2.21
N THR A 272 24.28 14.03 3.39
CA THR A 272 24.02 12.60 3.62
C THR A 272 22.53 12.32 3.81
N ILE A 273 21.81 13.26 4.41
CA ILE A 273 20.37 13.23 4.63
C ILE A 273 19.73 14.30 3.74
N SER A 274 19.07 13.88 2.66
CA SER A 274 18.38 14.78 1.72
C SER A 274 16.86 14.79 1.86
N ALA A 275 16.27 13.73 2.43
CA ALA A 275 14.81 13.51 2.44
C ALA A 275 14.04 14.25 3.55
N LEU A 276 14.57 15.34 4.12
CA LEU A 276 13.93 16.03 5.26
C LEU A 276 12.53 16.56 4.89
N ILE A 277 12.38 17.14 3.70
CA ILE A 277 11.10 17.72 3.24
C ILE A 277 10.03 16.65 3.18
N GLU A 278 10.33 15.51 2.53
CA GLU A 278 9.38 14.40 2.42
C GLU A 278 8.95 13.84 3.79
N GLN A 279 9.84 13.89 4.79
CA GLN A 279 9.50 13.50 6.16
C GLN A 279 8.57 14.53 6.79
N VAL A 280 8.87 15.82 6.66
CA VAL A 280 8.03 16.92 7.20
C VAL A 280 6.62 16.88 6.60
N ASP A 281 6.48 16.61 5.30
CA ASP A 281 5.19 16.46 4.64
C ASP A 281 4.37 15.29 5.20
N ALA A 282 5.03 14.17 5.51
CA ALA A 282 4.37 13.04 6.18
C ALA A 282 3.86 13.42 7.58
N PHE A 283 4.66 14.12 8.39
CA PHE A 283 4.20 14.63 9.69
C PHE A 283 3.03 15.60 9.53
N ARG A 284 3.05 16.45 8.50
CA ARG A 284 1.97 17.40 8.20
C ARG A 284 0.68 16.67 7.88
N ASN A 285 0.72 15.65 7.02
CA ASN A 285 -0.46 14.86 6.64
C ASN A 285 -1.05 14.10 7.83
N ILE A 286 -0.20 13.53 8.69
CA ILE A 286 -0.64 12.92 9.96
C ILE A 286 -1.32 13.99 10.81
N ALA A 287 -0.67 15.13 11.04
CA ALA A 287 -1.20 16.15 11.94
C ALA A 287 -2.55 16.74 11.46
N GLN A 288 -2.74 16.88 10.15
CA GLN A 288 -4.01 17.33 9.56
C GLN A 288 -5.13 16.30 9.74
N ASN A 289 -4.84 15.02 9.51
CA ASN A 289 -5.84 13.95 9.57
C ASN A 289 -6.28 13.59 11.00
N TYR A 290 -5.37 13.73 11.98
CA TYR A 290 -5.64 13.44 13.39
C TYR A 290 -5.92 14.69 14.24
N ASN A 291 -5.99 15.88 13.61
CA ASN A 291 -6.23 17.16 14.27
C ASN A 291 -5.24 17.44 15.44
N MET A 292 -3.95 17.49 15.11
CA MET A 292 -2.85 17.76 16.03
C MET A 292 -2.36 19.22 15.88
N PRO A 293 -2.90 20.18 16.64
CA PRO A 293 -2.63 21.60 16.42
C PRO A 293 -1.20 22.03 16.76
N HIS A 294 -0.60 21.45 17.80
CA HIS A 294 0.75 21.82 18.24
C HIS A 294 1.82 21.34 17.24
N LEU A 295 1.65 20.13 16.70
CA LEU A 295 2.50 19.62 15.64
C LEU A 295 2.37 20.46 14.36
N LEU A 296 1.14 20.86 13.98
CA LEU A 296 0.92 21.74 12.82
C LEU A 296 1.58 23.11 12.99
N GLU A 297 1.47 23.72 14.16
CA GLU A 297 2.12 25.00 14.45
C GLU A 297 3.65 24.88 14.34
N THR A 298 4.21 23.82 14.91
CA THR A 298 5.66 23.54 14.85
C THR A 298 6.15 23.39 13.41
N ILE A 299 5.39 22.66 12.57
CA ILE A 299 5.70 22.49 11.14
C ILE A 299 5.55 23.81 10.39
N ALA A 300 4.48 24.57 10.62
CA ALA A 300 4.25 25.86 9.97
C ALA A 300 5.38 26.85 10.26
N TRP A 301 5.82 26.91 11.53
CA TRP A 301 6.98 27.71 11.93
C TRP A 301 8.26 27.26 11.21
N LEU A 302 8.52 25.94 11.16
CA LEU A 302 9.70 25.39 10.49
C LEU A 302 9.74 25.77 9.00
N MET A 303 8.61 25.65 8.30
CA MET A 303 8.50 26.01 6.88
C MET A 303 8.67 27.51 6.66
N GLN A 304 8.12 28.35 7.55
CA GLN A 304 8.27 29.81 7.48
C GLN A 304 9.73 30.25 7.63
N GLN A 305 10.49 29.63 8.54
CA GLN A 305 11.90 29.96 8.74
C GLN A 305 12.80 29.48 7.60
N ASN A 306 12.33 28.52 6.80
CA ASN A 306 13.12 27.88 5.75
C ASN A 306 12.35 27.89 4.41
N PRO A 307 12.21 29.05 3.75
CA PRO A 307 11.47 29.15 2.49
C PRO A 307 12.05 28.29 1.36
N ASN A 308 13.32 27.88 1.47
CA ASN A 308 13.96 26.96 0.53
C ASN A 308 13.52 25.49 0.71
N LEU A 309 12.88 25.12 1.83
CA LEU A 309 12.29 23.80 2.03
C LEU A 309 10.89 23.66 1.42
N SER A 310 10.28 24.77 0.96
CA SER A 310 8.94 24.82 0.38
C SER A 310 8.92 24.81 -1.16
N LYS A 311 10.08 24.63 -1.80
CA LYS A 311 10.22 24.64 -3.27
C LYS A 311 10.41 23.24 -3.84
#